data_AF-A0A940ZDL3-F1
#
_entry.id   AF-A0A940ZDL3-F1
#
_cell.length_a   1.000
_cell.length_b   1.000
_cell.length_c   1.000
_cell.angle_alpha   90.00
_cell.angle_beta   90.00
_cell.angle_gamma   90.00
#
_symmetry.space_group_name_H-M   'P 1'
#
loop_
_entity.id
_entity.type
_entity.pdbx_description
1 polymer ?
#
loop_
_entity_poly.entity_id
_entity_poly.type
_entity_poly.pdbx_seq_one_letter_code
_entity_poly.pdbx_strand_id
1 'polypeptide(L)'
;MKEKAEKLWGKRFAKPPSPLAQKFTSGRDVQGKPAADERLIPYDIWGSRAHVIMLSKTGILPRKQARILGKGLQEIEDLWWQGKFLLDPSQEDVHSNIEGWLTKKLGSETGGRLHTARSRNDQIAVDMRLYLRDCALTFASEILFLLEVLIRLARKHR
;
A
#
# COMPACT_ATOMS: atom_id res chain seq x y z
N MET A 1 17.64 5.51 21.85
CA MET A 1 17.97 5.89 20.46
C MET A 1 16.98 5.20 19.55
N LYS A 2 16.23 5.92 18.70
CA LYS A 2 15.36 5.26 17.71
C LYS A 2 16.28 4.59 16.68
N GLU A 3 16.26 3.26 16.60
CA GLU A 3 16.95 2.53 15.53
C GLU A 3 16.52 3.12 14.18
N LYS A 4 17.51 3.48 13.37
CA LYS A 4 17.30 3.95 12.00
C LYS A 4 16.69 2.77 11.24
N ALA A 5 15.48 2.93 10.71
CA ALA A 5 14.86 1.90 9.88
C ALA A 5 15.81 1.55 8.73
N GLU A 6 16.20 0.27 8.62
CA GLU A 6 16.99 -0.20 7.49
C GLU A 6 16.15 -0.03 6.22
N LYS A 7 16.68 0.72 5.24
CA LYS A 7 16.04 0.89 3.93
C LYS A 7 16.04 -0.44 3.18
N LEU A 8 14.94 -0.72 2.48
CA LEU A 8 14.76 -1.95 1.69
C LEU A 8 15.71 -2.05 0.49
N TRP A 9 16.28 -0.92 0.06
CA TRP A 9 17.31 -0.83 -0.95
C TRP A 9 18.44 0.10 -0.48
N GLY A 10 19.52 0.18 -1.26
CA GLY A 10 20.64 1.06 -0.96
C GLY A 10 21.94 0.34 -0.58
N LYS A 11 21.91 -0.99 -0.40
CA LYS A 11 23.10 -1.81 -0.07
C LYS A 11 24.23 -1.73 -1.11
N ARG A 12 23.93 -1.25 -2.33
CA ARG A 12 24.92 -1.05 -3.41
C ARG A 12 25.56 0.35 -3.43
N PHE A 13 25.15 1.26 -2.54
CA PHE A 13 25.70 2.61 -2.48
C PHE A 13 26.72 2.72 -1.34
N ALA A 14 27.86 3.36 -1.60
CA ALA A 14 28.86 3.65 -0.58
C ALA A 14 28.39 4.72 0.44
N LYS A 15 27.43 5.57 0.05
CA LYS A 15 26.84 6.62 0.88
C LYS A 15 25.32 6.63 0.69
N PRO A 16 24.54 6.97 1.73
CA PRO A 16 23.09 7.10 1.58
C PRO A 16 22.73 8.25 0.61
N PRO A 17 21.54 8.23 -0.01
CA PRO A 17 21.06 9.35 -0.83
C PRO A 17 21.04 10.65 -0.02
N SER A 18 21.31 11.78 -0.69
CA SER A 18 21.27 13.09 -0.03
C SER A 18 19.86 13.39 0.49
N PRO A 19 19.72 14.23 1.55
CA PRO A 19 18.39 14.64 2.03
C PRO A 19 17.53 15.29 0.95
N LEU A 20 18.14 16.03 0.02
CA LEU A 20 17.45 16.63 -1.12
C LEU A 20 16.88 15.57 -2.06
N ALA A 21 17.68 14.54 -2.39
CA ALA A 21 17.22 13.44 -3.24
C ALA A 21 16.05 12.70 -2.59
N GLN A 22 16.15 12.37 -1.29
CA GLN A 22 15.07 11.71 -0.56
C GLN A 22 13.79 12.55 -0.53
N LYS A 23 13.90 13.86 -0.29
CA LYS A 23 12.75 14.76 -0.31
C LYS A 23 12.12 14.84 -1.70
N PHE A 24 12.93 14.81 -2.75
CA PHE A 24 12.44 14.85 -4.13
C PHE A 24 11.73 13.53 -4.53
N THR A 25 12.27 12.38 -4.13
CA THR A 25 11.75 11.06 -4.55
C THR A 25 10.61 10.52 -3.71
N SER A 26 10.44 10.99 -2.47
CA SER A 26 9.45 10.44 -1.52
C SER A 26 8.52 11.50 -0.94
N GLY A 27 8.83 12.78 -1.14
CA GLY A 27 8.23 13.91 -0.40
C GLY A 27 6.72 13.81 -0.24
N ARG A 28 5.94 13.96 -1.32
CA ARG A 28 4.47 13.96 -1.21
C ARG A 28 3.86 12.58 -0.97
N ASP A 29 4.60 11.53 -1.29
CA ASP A 29 4.15 10.15 -1.23
C ASP A 29 3.87 9.76 0.22
N VAL A 30 4.80 10.11 1.13
CA VAL A 30 4.72 9.82 2.57
C VAL A 30 4.56 11.05 3.47
N GLN A 31 4.60 12.29 2.92
CA GLN A 31 4.43 13.52 3.70
C GLN A 31 3.18 14.31 3.27
N GLY A 32 2.69 15.13 4.20
CA GLY A 32 1.44 15.88 4.06
C GLY A 32 0.30 15.18 4.80
N LYS A 33 -0.84 15.87 4.93
CA LYS A 33 -2.05 15.31 5.58
C LYS A 33 -3.25 15.50 4.67
N PRO A 34 -3.78 14.43 4.05
CA PRO A 34 -3.22 13.07 3.98
C PRO A 34 -1.99 12.99 3.06
N ALA A 35 -1.05 12.06 3.30
CA ALA A 35 0.02 11.74 2.36
C ALA A 35 -0.57 11.20 1.04
N ALA A 36 0.14 11.33 -0.09
CA ALA A 36 -0.44 10.96 -1.39
C ALA A 36 -0.69 9.45 -1.48
N ASP A 37 0.26 8.65 -1.02
CA ASP A 37 0.20 7.19 -1.12
C ASP A 37 -0.70 6.54 -0.06
N GLU A 38 -1.23 7.31 0.91
CA GLU A 38 -2.21 6.77 1.87
C GLU A 38 -3.43 6.18 1.15
N ARG A 39 -3.76 6.69 -0.04
CA ARG A 39 -4.84 6.16 -0.90
C ARG A 39 -4.54 4.77 -1.44
N LEU A 40 -3.26 4.39 -1.54
CA LEU A 40 -2.80 3.14 -2.10
C LEU A 40 -2.69 2.00 -1.07
N ILE A 41 -2.76 2.30 0.24
CA ILE A 41 -2.69 1.32 1.33
C ILE A 41 -3.60 0.10 1.12
N PRO A 42 -4.93 0.23 0.89
CA PRO A 42 -5.79 -0.94 0.73
C PRO A 42 -5.41 -1.78 -0.49
N TYR A 43 -4.99 -1.13 -1.58
CA TYR A 43 -4.65 -1.78 -2.83
C TYR A 43 -3.33 -2.56 -2.73
N ASP A 44 -2.33 -1.98 -2.06
CA ASP A 44 -1.08 -2.69 -1.79
C ASP A 44 -1.31 -3.90 -0.87
N ILE A 45 -2.18 -3.78 0.15
CA ILE A 45 -2.55 -4.90 1.02
C ILE A 45 -3.21 -6.02 0.21
N TRP A 46 -4.15 -5.68 -0.68
CA TRP A 46 -4.87 -6.65 -1.50
C TRP A 46 -3.93 -7.36 -2.49
N GLY A 47 -3.10 -6.59 -3.20
CA GLY A 47 -2.06 -7.13 -4.09
C GLY A 47 -1.08 -8.01 -3.34
N SER A 48 -0.64 -7.59 -2.15
CA SER A 48 0.28 -8.33 -1.30
C SER A 48 -0.33 -9.61 -0.73
N ARG A 49 -1.63 -9.64 -0.39
CA ARG A 49 -2.33 -10.88 -0.01
C ARG A 49 -2.35 -11.89 -1.16
N ALA A 50 -2.71 -11.43 -2.36
CA ALA A 50 -2.70 -12.28 -3.55
C ALA A 50 -1.29 -12.83 -3.85
N HIS A 51 -0.26 -11.99 -3.71
CA HIS A 51 1.14 -12.39 -3.88
C HIS A 51 1.57 -13.44 -2.86
N VAL A 52 1.26 -13.26 -1.57
CA VAL A 52 1.57 -14.25 -0.52
C VAL A 52 0.89 -15.60 -0.79
N ILE A 53 -0.36 -15.57 -1.25
CA ILE A 53 -1.07 -16.80 -1.64
C ILE A 53 -0.35 -17.48 -2.82
N MET A 54 0.04 -16.71 -3.83
CA MET A 54 0.79 -17.23 -4.98
C MET A 54 2.12 -17.85 -4.55
N LEU A 55 2.95 -17.13 -3.78
CA LEU A 55 4.24 -17.63 -3.29
C LEU A 55 4.10 -18.93 -2.50
N SER A 56 3.01 -19.07 -1.74
CA SER A 56 2.76 -20.31 -0.99
C SER A 56 2.33 -21.46 -1.89
N LYS A 57 1.50 -21.19 -2.90
CA LYS A 57 1.06 -22.20 -3.88
C LYS A 57 2.22 -22.71 -4.73
N THR A 58 3.18 -21.86 -5.06
CA THR A 58 4.37 -22.23 -5.85
C THR A 58 5.50 -22.84 -5.02
N GLY A 59 5.34 -22.95 -3.70
CA GLY A 59 6.32 -23.56 -2.80
C GLY A 59 7.50 -22.67 -2.43
N ILE A 60 7.56 -21.43 -2.93
CA ILE A 60 8.62 -20.45 -2.58
C ILE A 60 8.49 -20.04 -1.10
N LEU A 61 7.25 -19.90 -0.61
CA LEU A 61 6.96 -19.52 0.76
C LEU A 61 6.26 -20.67 1.52
N PRO A 62 6.83 -21.17 2.64
CA PRO A 62 6.18 -22.17 3.47
C PRO A 62 4.78 -21.73 3.92
N ARG A 63 3.80 -22.64 3.88
CA ARG A 63 2.39 -22.35 4.25
C ARG A 63 2.24 -21.70 5.63
N LYS A 64 3.08 -22.10 6.60
CA LYS A 64 3.11 -21.51 7.95
C LYS A 64 3.50 -20.02 7.89
N GLN A 65 4.54 -19.66 7.15
CA GLN A 65 4.97 -18.28 6.98
C GLN A 65 3.94 -17.47 6.19
N ALA A 66 3.34 -18.04 5.14
CA ALA A 66 2.25 -17.41 4.39
C ALA A 66 1.05 -17.05 5.28
N ARG A 67 0.64 -17.95 6.18
CA ARG A 67 -0.43 -17.68 7.14
C ARG A 67 -0.07 -16.56 8.12
N ILE A 68 1.19 -16.48 8.54
CA ILE A 68 1.68 -15.41 9.44
C ILE A 68 1.68 -14.06 8.71
N LEU A 69 2.20 -14.00 7.48
CA LEU A 69 2.17 -12.79 6.65
C LEU A 69 0.73 -12.33 6.37
N GLY A 70 -0.17 -13.25 6.02
CA GLY A 70 -1.58 -12.93 5.79
C GLY A 70 -2.26 -12.31 7.01
N LYS A 71 -1.94 -12.79 8.23
CA LYS A 71 -2.42 -12.19 9.48
C LYS A 71 -1.83 -10.80 9.72
N GLY A 72 -0.53 -10.61 9.44
CA GLY A 72 0.10 -9.28 9.54
C GLY A 72 -0.54 -8.27 8.59
N LEU A 73 -0.82 -8.67 7.34
CA LEU A 73 -1.52 -7.84 6.36
C LEU A 73 -2.96 -7.50 6.81
N GLN A 74 -3.66 -8.46 7.43
CA GLN A 74 -4.97 -8.19 8.03
C GLN A 74 -4.89 -7.14 9.14
N GLU A 75 -3.90 -7.23 10.01
CA GLU A 75 -3.77 -6.27 11.09
C GLU A 75 -3.44 -4.86 10.58
N ILE A 76 -2.64 -4.73 9.51
CA ILE A 76 -2.42 -3.43 8.84
C ILE A 76 -3.76 -2.89 8.32
N GLU A 77 -4.57 -3.73 7.66
CA GLU A 77 -5.88 -3.32 7.14
C GLU A 77 -6.81 -2.86 8.27
N ASP A 78 -6.83 -3.57 9.40
CA ASP A 78 -7.65 -3.22 10.56
C ASP A 78 -7.18 -1.89 11.19
N LEU A 79 -5.87 -1.66 11.27
CA LEU A 79 -5.30 -0.39 11.73
C LEU A 79 -5.62 0.75 10.76
N TRP A 80 -5.58 0.49 9.45
CA TRP A 80 -5.93 1.47 8.42
C TRP A 80 -7.41 1.87 8.51
N TRP A 81 -8.34 0.91 8.66
CA TRP A 81 -9.76 1.20 8.88
C TRP A 81 -10.02 2.03 10.14
N GLN A 82 -9.19 1.88 11.16
CA GLN A 82 -9.25 2.68 12.39
C GLN A 82 -8.56 4.05 12.28
N GLY A 83 -7.95 4.39 11.14
CA GLY A 83 -7.16 5.61 10.96
C GLY A 83 -5.84 5.62 11.76
N LYS A 84 -5.33 4.44 12.14
CA LYS A 84 -4.14 4.26 12.98
C LYS A 84 -2.88 3.81 12.23
N PHE A 85 -3.02 3.29 11.01
CA PHE A 85 -1.88 3.01 10.15
C PHE A 85 -1.50 4.27 9.37
N LEU A 86 -0.51 5.01 9.88
CA LEU A 86 0.03 6.21 9.25
C LEU A 86 1.36 5.89 8.57
N LEU A 87 1.59 6.45 7.39
CA LEU A 87 2.87 6.31 6.71
C LEU A 87 3.96 7.03 7.50
N ASP A 88 5.06 6.33 7.76
CA ASP A 88 6.27 6.87 8.36
C ASP A 88 7.00 7.73 7.31
N PRO A 89 7.19 9.05 7.55
CA PRO A 89 7.89 9.94 6.63
C PRO A 89 9.37 9.60 6.38
N SER A 90 9.95 8.71 7.19
CA SER A 90 11.32 8.22 7.00
C SER A 90 11.43 7.06 6.01
N GLN A 91 10.30 6.43 5.69
CA GLN A 91 10.18 5.47 4.59
C GLN A 91 9.89 6.21 3.28
N GLU A 92 9.94 5.50 2.16
CA GLU A 92 9.97 6.16 0.85
C GLU A 92 8.60 6.28 0.18
N ASP A 93 7.75 5.29 0.38
CA ASP A 93 6.46 5.10 -0.28
C ASP A 93 5.55 4.23 0.61
N VAL A 94 4.31 3.99 0.17
CA VAL A 94 3.39 3.06 0.87
C VAL A 94 3.96 1.65 1.01
N HIS A 95 4.64 1.15 -0.02
CA HIS A 95 5.07 -0.24 -0.06
C HIS A 95 6.19 -0.52 0.94
N SER A 96 7.14 0.40 1.05
CA SER A 96 8.23 0.35 2.02
C SER A 96 7.72 0.50 3.46
N ASN A 97 6.65 1.26 3.67
CA ASN A 97 5.95 1.32 4.94
C ASN A 97 5.33 -0.02 5.34
N ILE A 98 4.59 -0.66 4.44
CA ILE A 98 3.95 -1.96 4.70
C ILE A 98 5.00 -3.07 4.91
N GLU A 99 6.01 -3.14 4.05
CA GLU A 99 7.11 -4.11 4.16
C GLU A 99 7.93 -3.90 5.44
N GLY A 100 8.23 -2.64 5.79
CA GLY A 100 8.94 -2.27 7.00
C GLY A 100 8.14 -2.62 8.26
N TRP A 101 6.84 -2.37 8.27
CA TRP A 101 5.96 -2.73 9.38
C TRP A 101 5.91 -4.24 9.60
N LEU A 102 5.72 -5.01 8.52
CA LEU A 102 5.68 -6.48 8.59
C LEU A 102 7.02 -7.06 9.04
N THR A 103 8.13 -6.52 8.53
CA THR A 103 9.47 -6.96 8.92
C THR A 103 9.75 -6.67 10.39
N LYS A 104 9.42 -5.47 10.87
CA LYS A 104 9.59 -5.09 12.27
C LYS A 104 8.76 -5.98 13.21
N LYS A 105 7.53 -6.32 12.81
CA LYS A 105 6.62 -7.11 13.65
C LYS A 105 6.88 -8.62 13.61
N LEU A 106 7.19 -9.15 12.43
CA LEU A 106 7.25 -10.61 12.18
C LEU A 106 8.69 -11.13 12.04
N GLY A 107 9.68 -10.24 12.08
CA GLY A 107 11.09 -10.54 11.83
C GLY A 107 11.41 -10.71 10.34
N SER A 108 12.68 -10.47 9.97
CA SER A 108 13.13 -10.50 8.58
C SER A 108 12.97 -11.86 7.90
N GLU A 109 13.03 -12.97 8.65
CA GLU A 109 12.85 -14.32 8.10
C GLU A 109 11.43 -14.60 7.59
N THR A 110 10.42 -13.87 8.10
CA THR A 110 9.02 -14.02 7.69
C THR A 110 8.50 -12.75 7.01
N GLY A 111 8.59 -11.60 7.67
CA GLY A 111 8.15 -10.30 7.15
C GLY A 111 8.91 -9.87 5.90
N GLY A 112 10.25 -10.03 5.92
CA GLY A 112 11.11 -9.66 4.81
C GLY A 112 10.93 -10.50 3.54
N ARG A 113 10.17 -11.60 3.60
CA ARG A 113 9.87 -12.45 2.45
C ARG A 113 8.73 -11.93 1.59
N LEU A 114 7.99 -10.90 2.00
CA LEU A 114 6.85 -10.37 1.26
C LEU A 114 7.20 -9.99 -0.18
N HIS A 115 8.36 -9.37 -0.39
CA HIS A 115 8.80 -8.89 -1.71
C HIS A 115 9.53 -9.95 -2.55
N THR A 116 9.55 -11.22 -2.11
CA THR A 116 10.21 -12.29 -2.85
C THR A 116 9.58 -12.44 -4.23
N ALA A 117 10.43 -12.47 -5.28
CA ALA A 117 10.01 -12.63 -6.67
C ALA A 117 9.00 -11.57 -7.16
N ARG A 118 9.06 -10.36 -6.60
CA ARG A 118 8.25 -9.21 -7.02
C ARG A 118 9.15 -8.02 -7.33
N SER A 119 8.75 -7.17 -8.26
CA SER A 119 9.38 -5.87 -8.50
C SER A 119 8.45 -4.76 -8.00
N ARG A 120 9.02 -3.59 -7.72
CA ARG A 120 8.19 -2.43 -7.39
C ARG A 120 7.38 -1.97 -8.61
N ASN A 121 7.88 -2.21 -9.82
CA ASN A 121 7.25 -1.77 -11.08
C ASN A 121 5.91 -2.47 -11.34
N ASP A 122 5.84 -3.79 -11.16
CA ASP A 122 4.59 -4.53 -11.34
C ASP A 122 3.63 -4.27 -10.16
N GLN A 123 4.17 -4.14 -8.95
CA GLN A 123 3.37 -3.84 -7.76
C GLN A 123 2.61 -2.52 -7.90
N ILE A 124 3.30 -1.40 -8.17
CA ILE A 124 2.63 -0.11 -8.34
C ILE A 124 1.64 -0.11 -9.52
N ALA A 125 1.94 -0.84 -10.59
CA ALA A 125 1.03 -0.96 -11.72
C ALA A 125 -0.27 -1.69 -11.37
N VAL A 126 -0.21 -2.70 -10.49
CA VAL A 126 -1.40 -3.36 -9.95
C VAL A 126 -2.17 -2.41 -9.04
N ASP A 127 -1.50 -1.77 -8.08
CA ASP A 127 -2.14 -0.91 -7.09
C ASP A 127 -2.88 0.25 -7.76
N MET A 128 -2.23 0.91 -8.72
CA MET A 128 -2.83 2.00 -9.49
C MET A 128 -4.04 1.53 -10.30
N ARG A 129 -3.99 0.34 -10.90
CA ARG A 129 -5.13 -0.20 -11.66
C ARG A 129 -6.32 -0.52 -10.76
N LEU A 130 -6.08 -1.07 -9.57
CA LEU A 130 -7.14 -1.33 -8.60
C LEU A 130 -7.75 -0.02 -8.09
N TYR A 131 -6.91 0.94 -7.70
CA TYR A 131 -7.35 2.26 -7.25
C TYR A 131 -8.18 2.99 -8.31
N LEU A 132 -7.69 3.06 -9.56
CA LEU A 132 -8.39 3.73 -10.64
C LEU A 132 -9.71 3.03 -10.98
N ARG A 133 -9.78 1.71 -10.86
CA ARG A 133 -11.03 0.97 -11.04
C ARG A 133 -12.07 1.35 -10.00
N ASP A 134 -11.69 1.41 -8.73
CA ASP A 134 -12.59 1.82 -7.65
C ASP A 134 -13.04 3.28 -7.80
N CYS A 135 -12.14 4.18 -8.17
CA CYS A 135 -12.48 5.57 -8.50
C CYS A 135 -13.49 5.63 -9.65
N ALA A 136 -13.28 4.87 -10.73
CA ALA A 136 -14.17 4.87 -11.88
C ALA A 136 -15.58 4.35 -11.52
N LEU A 137 -15.68 3.28 -10.72
CA LEU A 137 -16.95 2.74 -10.25
C LEU A 137 -17.69 3.70 -9.32
N THR A 138 -16.96 4.37 -8.43
CA THR A 138 -17.50 5.41 -7.54
C THR A 138 -18.06 6.57 -8.35
N PHE A 139 -17.26 7.11 -9.27
CA PHE A 139 -17.64 8.22 -10.13
C PHE A 139 -18.86 7.90 -11.00
N ALA A 140 -18.92 6.71 -11.59
CA ALA A 140 -20.09 6.26 -12.35
C ALA A 140 -21.36 6.24 -11.49
N SER A 141 -21.26 5.76 -10.25
CA SER A 141 -22.38 5.70 -9.31
C SER A 141 -22.86 7.10 -8.91
N GLU A 142 -21.94 8.03 -8.68
CA GLU A 142 -22.26 9.43 -8.36
C GLU A 142 -22.94 10.16 -9.53
N ILE A 143 -22.49 9.91 -10.77
CA ILE A 143 -23.15 10.45 -11.97
C ILE A 143 -24.58 9.94 -12.07
N LEU A 144 -24.79 8.62 -11.91
CA LEU A 144 -26.13 8.03 -11.97
C LEU A 144 -27.05 8.63 -10.91
N PHE A 145 -26.54 8.80 -9.68
CA PHE A 145 -27.29 9.44 -8.61
C PHE A 145 -27.67 10.88 -8.95
N LEU A 146 -26.76 11.67 -9.51
CA LEU A 146 -27.04 13.04 -9.96
C LEU A 146 -28.15 13.06 -11.03
N LEU A 147 -28.07 12.16 -12.01
CA LEU A 147 -29.08 12.05 -13.07
C LEU A 147 -30.46 11.72 -12.50
N GLU A 148 -30.54 10.80 -11.52
CA GLU A 148 -31.79 10.48 -10.83
C GLU A 148 -32.40 11.69 -10.11
N VAL A 149 -31.57 12.48 -9.42
CA VAL A 149 -32.01 13.70 -8.73
C VAL A 149 -32.55 14.72 -9.74
N LEU A 150 -31.85 14.93 -10.85
CA LEU A 150 -32.29 15.86 -11.90
C LEU A 150 -33.62 15.42 -12.53
N ILE A 151 -33.79 14.13 -12.83
CA ILE A 151 -35.05 13.59 -13.35
C ILE A 151 -36.19 13.78 -12.35
N ARG A 152 -35.93 13.56 -11.05
CA ARG A 152 -36.93 13.77 -9.99
C ARG A 152 -37.37 15.23 -9.89
N LEU A 153 -36.43 16.17 -9.95
CA LEU A 153 -36.73 17.60 -9.96
C LEU A 153 -37.54 18.01 -11.19
N ALA A 154 -37.14 17.54 -12.37
CA ALA A 154 -37.87 17.80 -13.61
C ALA A 154 -39.31 17.29 -13.57
N ARG A 155 -39.57 16.13 -12.94
CA ARG A 155 -40.93 15.60 -12.75
C ARG A 155 -41.75 16.42 -11.74
N LYS A 156 -41.11 16.96 -10.69
CA LYS A 156 -41.77 17.76 -9.66
C LYS A 156 -42.21 19.14 -10.16
N HIS A 157 -41.42 19.73 -11.06
CA HIS A 157 -41.64 21.08 -11.61
C HIS A 157 -42.09 21.05 -13.07
N ARG A 158 -42.89 20.03 -13.43
CA ARG A 158 -43.49 19.93 -14.76
C ARG A 158 -44.59 20.94 -14.98
#